data_AF-A0A420CLD5-F1
#
_entry.id   AF-A0A420CLD5-F1
#
_cell.length_a   1.000
_cell.length_b   1.000
_cell.length_c   1.000
_cell.angle_alpha   90.00
_cell.angle_beta   90.00
_cell.angle_gamma   90.00
#
_symmetry.space_group_name_H-M   'P 1'
#
loop_
_entity.id
_entity.type
_entity.pdbx_description
1 polymer ?
#
loop_
_entity_poly.entity_id
_entity_poly.type
_entity_poly.pdbx_seq_one_letter_code
_entity_poly.pdbx_strand_id
1 'polypeptide(L)'
;MRLPIILLTLSYLVFGQSSKVDYKIGKKIHGNFLGNGKKVTATAIKTKEANGNPVEDGTPAEFEIRFSDSQLKPIKVGCCETILINEGDLNNDGTDEISTYQAPMNGCTYTMTTYSFIKENWIKIVQPFLIPTGCENLTEKDLQNRVFKENKNVYFLANDMSNEKGKLIRRKAVYR
;
A
#
# COMPACT_ATOMS: atom_id res chain seq x y z
N MET A 1 24.25 -29.11 60.60
CA MET A 1 24.55 -28.19 59.48
C MET A 1 23.39 -28.25 58.50
N ARG A 2 22.52 -27.24 58.46
CA ARG A 2 21.39 -27.13 57.53
C ARG A 2 21.64 -25.91 56.64
N LEU A 3 21.79 -26.10 55.34
CA LEU A 3 21.87 -25.03 54.35
C LEU A 3 20.44 -24.73 53.84
N PRO A 4 20.01 -23.46 53.74
CA PRO A 4 18.80 -23.12 53.01
C PRO A 4 19.12 -22.87 51.53
N ILE A 5 18.33 -23.48 50.64
CA ILE A 5 18.34 -23.19 49.20
C ILE A 5 17.43 -21.99 48.97
N ILE A 6 18.01 -20.87 48.56
CA ILE A 6 17.27 -19.66 48.15
C ILE A 6 16.93 -19.81 46.67
N LEU A 7 15.64 -19.96 46.37
CA LEU A 7 15.10 -20.01 45.02
C LEU A 7 14.87 -18.57 44.52
N LEU A 8 15.74 -18.08 43.63
CA LEU A 8 15.57 -16.80 42.95
C LEU A 8 14.57 -16.98 41.79
N THR A 9 13.35 -16.45 41.91
CA THR A 9 12.41 -16.38 40.79
C THR A 9 12.67 -15.14 39.97
N LEU A 10 13.20 -15.33 38.76
CA LEU A 10 13.40 -14.27 37.77
C LEU A 10 12.04 -13.90 37.16
N SER A 11 11.47 -12.78 37.58
CA SER A 11 10.23 -12.23 37.02
C SER A 11 10.52 -11.62 35.65
N TYR A 12 10.06 -12.26 34.57
CA TYR A 12 10.08 -11.69 33.23
C TYR A 12 9.06 -10.54 33.17
N LEU A 13 9.56 -9.31 33.06
CA LEU A 13 8.75 -8.15 32.68
C LEU A 13 8.30 -8.32 31.24
N VAL A 14 7.04 -8.71 31.04
CA VAL A 14 6.37 -8.63 29.74
C VAL A 14 6.10 -7.14 29.48
N PHE A 15 6.95 -6.51 28.67
CA PHE A 15 6.66 -5.20 28.10
C PHE A 15 5.46 -5.35 27.14
N GLY A 16 4.26 -5.04 27.62
CA GLY A 16 3.10 -4.83 26.77
C GLY A 16 3.30 -3.56 25.94
N GLN A 17 3.85 -3.70 24.73
CA GLN A 17 3.96 -2.59 23.80
C GLN A 17 2.57 -2.28 23.26
N SER A 18 1.96 -1.20 23.77
CA SER A 18 0.73 -0.65 23.22
C SER A 18 1.03 -0.15 21.80
N SER A 19 0.74 -0.98 20.80
CA SER A 19 0.94 -0.62 19.39
C SER A 19 0.04 0.56 19.04
N LYS A 20 0.64 1.73 18.81
CA LYS A 20 -0.02 2.84 18.10
C LYS A 20 -0.65 2.27 16.83
N VAL A 21 -1.90 2.64 16.55
CA VAL A 21 -2.60 2.26 15.32
C VAL A 21 -1.75 2.69 14.13
N ASP A 22 -1.12 1.72 13.47
CA ASP A 22 -0.38 1.93 12.24
C ASP A 22 -1.41 2.00 11.11
N TYR A 23 -1.67 3.21 10.61
CA TYR A 23 -2.58 3.42 9.48
C TYR A 23 -1.92 2.82 8.23
N LYS A 24 -2.13 1.52 8.01
CA LYS A 24 -1.60 0.80 6.85
C LYS A 24 -2.44 0.98 5.60
N ILE A 25 -3.74 1.28 5.73
CA ILE A 25 -4.65 1.52 4.61
C ILE A 25 -5.46 2.79 4.85
N GLY A 26 -5.67 3.58 3.80
CA GLY A 26 -6.63 4.68 3.80
C GLY A 26 -6.23 5.85 2.90
N LYS A 27 -6.93 6.99 3.03
CA LYS A 27 -6.54 8.25 2.35
C LYS A 27 -5.27 8.86 2.94
N LYS A 28 -4.86 8.42 4.14
CA LYS A 28 -3.62 8.79 4.82
C LYS A 28 -2.97 7.53 5.42
N ILE A 29 -1.68 7.35 5.18
CA ILE A 29 -0.88 6.23 5.73
C ILE A 29 0.44 6.75 6.30
N HIS A 30 1.09 5.95 7.15
CA HIS A 30 2.43 6.23 7.68
C HIS A 30 3.41 5.14 7.24
N GLY A 31 4.64 5.52 6.86
CA GLY A 31 5.65 4.55 6.43
C GLY A 31 7.09 5.06 6.51
N ASN A 32 8.05 4.14 6.51
CA ASN A 32 9.48 4.40 6.46
C ASN A 32 9.94 4.54 5.00
N PHE A 33 9.35 5.50 4.27
CA PHE A 33 9.57 5.67 2.82
C PHE A 33 10.98 6.16 2.45
N LEU A 34 11.77 6.62 3.42
CA LEU A 34 13.15 7.09 3.24
C LEU A 34 14.20 6.12 3.78
N GLY A 35 13.79 5.00 4.41
CA GLY A 35 14.72 3.98 4.92
C GLY A 35 15.54 4.39 6.15
N ASN A 36 15.28 5.55 6.74
CA ASN A 36 16.02 6.10 7.87
C ASN A 36 15.37 5.80 9.25
N GLY A 37 14.31 4.99 9.27
CA GLY A 37 13.57 4.61 10.48
C GLY A 37 12.54 5.64 10.96
N LYS A 38 12.53 6.86 10.38
CA LYS A 38 11.53 7.89 10.69
C LYS A 38 10.27 7.66 9.84
N LYS A 39 9.12 7.57 10.50
CA LYS A 39 7.82 7.49 9.81
C LYS A 39 7.48 8.83 9.15
N VAL A 40 7.08 8.76 7.88
CA VAL A 40 6.58 9.88 7.07
C VAL A 40 5.10 9.61 6.78
N THR A 41 4.30 10.69 6.79
CA THR A 41 2.87 10.62 6.46
C THR A 41 2.70 10.80 4.96
N ALA A 42 2.06 9.86 4.28
CA ALA A 42 1.58 10.01 2.91
C ALA A 42 0.07 10.27 2.91
N THR A 43 -0.39 11.21 2.09
CA THR A 43 -1.81 11.60 2.00
C THR A 43 -2.23 11.70 0.54
N ALA A 44 -3.33 11.03 0.19
CA ALA A 44 -4.00 11.22 -1.10
C ALA A 44 -4.77 12.54 -1.07
N ILE A 45 -4.39 13.47 -1.94
CA ILE A 45 -4.96 14.81 -2.02
C ILE A 45 -5.55 15.00 -3.40
N LYS A 46 -6.79 15.50 -3.44
CA LYS A 46 -7.42 15.93 -4.68
C LYS A 46 -6.77 17.24 -5.14
N THR A 47 -6.22 17.25 -6.34
CA THR A 47 -5.53 18.40 -6.95
C THR A 47 -6.41 19.16 -7.93
N LYS A 48 -7.45 18.52 -8.46
CA LYS A 48 -8.41 19.10 -9.40
C LYS A 48 -9.80 18.56 -9.10
N GLU A 49 -10.79 19.46 -9.10
CA GLU A 49 -12.19 19.07 -8.98
C GLU A 49 -12.73 18.48 -10.27
N ALA A 50 -13.70 17.58 -10.14
CA ALA A 50 -14.44 17.10 -11.31
C ALA A 50 -15.35 18.21 -11.85
N ASN A 51 -15.57 18.22 -13.16
CA ASN A 51 -16.51 19.13 -13.81
C ASN A 51 -17.33 18.33 -14.83
N GLY A 52 -18.64 18.52 -14.90
CA GLY A 52 -19.54 17.79 -15.82
C GLY A 52 -19.57 16.28 -15.54
N ASN A 53 -20.03 15.50 -16.51
CA ASN A 53 -19.97 14.05 -16.47
C ASN A 53 -18.65 13.57 -17.11
N PRO A 54 -17.66 13.06 -16.34
CA PRO A 54 -16.35 12.71 -16.90
C PRO A 54 -16.36 11.65 -18.02
N VAL A 55 -17.48 10.93 -18.18
CA VAL A 55 -17.66 9.90 -19.22
C VAL A 55 -18.18 10.50 -20.53
N GLU A 56 -18.89 11.64 -20.48
CA GLU A 56 -19.57 12.23 -21.64
C GLU A 56 -18.87 13.50 -22.12
N ASP A 57 -18.86 14.55 -21.32
CA ASP A 57 -18.39 15.89 -21.70
C ASP A 57 -17.56 16.61 -20.60
N GLY A 58 -17.36 15.93 -19.48
CA GLY A 58 -16.71 16.46 -18.30
C GLY A 58 -15.22 16.15 -18.18
N THR A 59 -14.62 16.62 -17.10
CA THR A 59 -13.26 16.25 -16.68
C THR A 59 -13.30 15.60 -15.30
N PRO A 60 -12.58 14.49 -15.08
CA PRO A 60 -12.56 13.87 -13.77
C PRO A 60 -11.77 14.71 -12.75
N ALA A 61 -12.05 14.45 -11.46
CA ALA A 61 -11.18 14.90 -10.40
C ALA A 61 -9.80 14.23 -10.52
N GLU A 62 -8.73 14.94 -10.21
CA GLU A 62 -7.36 14.41 -10.21
C GLU A 62 -6.81 14.36 -8.79
N PHE A 63 -5.97 13.37 -8.52
CA PHE A 63 -5.37 13.11 -7.22
C PHE A 63 -3.86 12.89 -7.34
N GLU A 64 -3.15 13.29 -6.28
CA GLU A 64 -1.75 12.97 -6.07
C GLU A 64 -1.49 12.54 -4.63
N ILE A 65 -0.40 11.83 -4.41
CA ILE A 65 0.09 11.50 -3.07
C ILE A 65 1.10 12.55 -2.67
N ARG A 66 0.85 13.25 -1.57
CA ARG A 66 1.83 14.15 -0.93
C ARG A 66 2.37 13.54 0.35
N PHE A 67 3.59 13.95 0.68
CA PHE A 67 4.31 13.48 1.84
C PHE A 67 4.54 14.62 2.82
N SER A 68 4.58 14.31 4.12
CA SER A 68 4.93 15.29 5.16
C SER A 68 6.42 15.64 5.17
N ASP A 69 7.25 14.86 4.47
CA ASP A 69 8.67 15.10 4.30
C ASP A 69 8.96 15.59 2.87
N SER A 70 9.66 16.71 2.74
CA SER A 70 9.90 17.37 1.46
C SER A 70 10.91 16.65 0.57
N GLN A 71 11.65 15.68 1.09
CA GLN A 71 12.55 14.84 0.28
C GLN A 71 11.78 13.90 -0.67
N LEU A 72 10.54 13.54 -0.32
CA LEU A 72 9.69 12.68 -1.13
C LEU A 72 8.87 13.51 -2.11
N LYS A 73 9.17 13.38 -3.40
CA LYS A 73 8.39 14.01 -4.46
C LYS A 73 6.96 13.45 -4.49
N PRO A 74 5.94 14.26 -4.84
CA PRO A 74 4.58 13.78 -4.98
C PRO A 74 4.45 12.67 -6.05
N ILE A 75 3.55 11.71 -5.84
CA ILE A 75 3.17 10.71 -6.85
C ILE A 75 1.89 11.20 -7.53
N LYS A 76 1.94 11.50 -8.83
CA LYS A 76 0.74 11.80 -9.62
C LYS A 76 -0.02 10.49 -9.89
N VAL A 77 -1.19 10.34 -9.28
CA VAL A 77 -2.05 9.15 -9.41
C VAL A 77 -3.01 9.30 -10.60
N GLY A 78 -3.42 10.53 -10.89
CA GLY A 78 -4.34 10.83 -11.99
C GLY A 78 -5.78 10.85 -11.51
N CYS A 79 -6.71 10.40 -12.34
CA CYS A 79 -8.13 10.49 -12.03
C CYS A 79 -8.53 9.81 -10.72
N CYS A 80 -9.61 10.29 -10.11
CA CYS A 80 -10.51 9.49 -9.30
C CYS A 80 -9.98 9.20 -7.89
N GLU A 81 -10.89 8.85 -6.98
CA GLU A 81 -10.50 8.57 -5.60
C GLU A 81 -9.50 7.40 -5.53
N THR A 82 -8.52 7.54 -4.63
CA THR A 82 -7.49 6.52 -4.41
C THR A 82 -7.35 6.23 -2.93
N ILE A 83 -7.22 4.94 -2.61
CA ILE A 83 -6.85 4.45 -1.29
C ILE A 83 -5.36 4.10 -1.33
N LEU A 84 -4.62 4.47 -0.30
CA LEU A 84 -3.21 4.15 -0.15
C LEU A 84 -3.05 2.93 0.74
N ILE A 85 -2.07 2.10 0.43
CA ILE A 85 -1.68 0.94 1.21
C ILE A 85 -0.16 1.03 1.44
N ASN A 86 0.27 1.00 2.70
CA ASN A 86 1.68 0.79 3.05
C ASN A 86 1.96 -0.73 3.00
N GLU A 87 2.77 -1.15 2.04
CA GLU A 87 3.11 -2.56 1.81
C GLU A 87 4.31 -3.02 2.69
N GLY A 88 4.96 -2.09 3.37
CA GLY A 88 6.24 -2.32 4.03
C GLY A 88 7.37 -2.54 3.03
N ASP A 89 8.51 -3.03 3.50
CA ASP A 89 9.70 -3.31 2.69
C ASP A 89 9.55 -4.62 1.88
N LEU A 90 8.98 -4.49 0.69
CA LEU A 90 8.75 -5.58 -0.27
C LEU A 90 10.02 -5.98 -1.00
N ASN A 91 10.97 -5.06 -1.21
CA ASN A 91 12.14 -5.31 -2.05
C ASN A 91 13.46 -5.59 -1.25
N ASN A 92 13.45 -5.44 0.07
CA ASN A 92 14.59 -5.52 1.01
C ASN A 92 15.62 -4.38 0.89
N ASP A 93 15.22 -3.18 0.46
CA ASP A 93 16.09 -2.01 0.44
C ASP A 93 16.02 -1.15 1.71
N GLY A 94 15.18 -1.55 2.67
CA GLY A 94 14.97 -0.87 3.94
C GLY A 94 13.93 0.26 3.88
N THR A 95 13.36 0.55 2.72
CA THR A 95 12.28 1.52 2.53
C THR A 95 10.92 0.82 2.42
N ASP A 96 9.85 1.49 2.84
CA ASP A 96 8.49 0.98 2.66
C ASP A 96 7.99 1.27 1.23
N GLU A 97 7.30 0.31 0.61
CA GLU A 97 6.57 0.47 -0.64
C GLU A 97 5.14 0.98 -0.44
N ILE A 98 4.59 1.66 -1.46
CA ILE A 98 3.22 2.18 -1.45
C ILE A 98 2.43 1.60 -2.62
N SER A 99 1.27 0.99 -2.34
CA SER A 99 0.28 0.70 -3.37
C SER A 99 -0.83 1.75 -3.39
N THR A 100 -1.30 2.08 -4.59
CA THR A 100 -2.56 2.78 -4.81
C THR A 100 -3.63 1.79 -5.21
N TYR A 101 -4.82 1.91 -4.64
CA TYR A 101 -6.04 1.24 -5.09
C TYR A 101 -7.02 2.32 -5.55
N GLN A 102 -7.12 2.46 -6.87
CA GLN A 102 -7.72 3.61 -7.54
C GLN A 102 -9.08 3.23 -8.13
N ALA A 103 -10.08 4.05 -7.82
CA ALA A 103 -11.42 3.91 -8.36
C ALA A 103 -11.42 4.15 -9.88
N PRO A 104 -12.25 3.41 -10.64
CA PRO A 104 -12.47 3.73 -12.04
C PRO A 104 -13.28 5.02 -12.18
N MET A 105 -13.26 5.62 -13.38
CA MET A 105 -14.18 6.69 -13.75
C MET A 105 -15.63 6.18 -13.80
N ASN A 106 -15.81 4.94 -14.27
CA ASN A 106 -17.10 4.28 -14.41
C ASN A 106 -16.95 2.77 -14.24
N GLY A 107 -18.03 2.12 -13.79
CA GLY A 107 -18.04 0.68 -13.55
C GLY A 107 -17.32 0.30 -12.25
N CYS A 108 -16.90 -0.96 -12.16
CA CYS A 108 -16.48 -1.58 -10.90
C CYS A 108 -15.13 -2.31 -11.02
N THR A 109 -14.29 -1.83 -11.93
CA THR A 109 -12.95 -2.37 -12.16
C THR A 109 -11.91 -1.37 -11.68
N TYR A 110 -11.40 -1.60 -10.49
CA TYR A 110 -10.39 -0.77 -9.87
C TYR A 110 -9.01 -1.07 -10.45
N THR A 111 -8.06 -0.18 -10.25
CA THR A 111 -6.67 -0.38 -10.64
C THR A 111 -5.77 -0.33 -9.42
N MET A 112 -4.85 -1.27 -9.32
CA MET A 112 -3.80 -1.27 -8.30
C MET A 112 -2.42 -1.09 -8.91
N THR A 113 -1.59 -0.21 -8.34
CA THR A 113 -0.21 0.06 -8.76
C THR A 113 0.69 0.16 -7.53
N THR A 114 1.89 -0.41 -7.55
CA THR A 114 2.84 -0.35 -6.42
C THR A 114 4.10 0.39 -6.80
N TYR A 115 4.52 1.30 -5.92
CA TYR A 115 5.65 2.21 -6.07
C TYR A 115 6.70 1.96 -4.99
N SER A 116 7.97 2.05 -5.38
CA SER A 116 9.14 2.04 -4.50
C SER A 116 9.94 3.33 -4.68
N PHE A 117 10.56 3.85 -3.61
CA PHE A 117 11.35 5.08 -3.67
C PHE A 117 12.83 4.78 -3.88
N ILE A 118 13.24 4.73 -5.14
CA ILE A 118 14.58 4.31 -5.54
C ILE A 118 15.32 5.50 -6.16
N LYS A 119 16.53 5.79 -5.67
CA LYS A 119 17.38 6.89 -6.17
C LYS A 119 16.61 8.21 -6.30
N GLU A 120 15.96 8.59 -5.21
CA GLU A 120 15.21 9.86 -5.08
C GLU A 120 13.99 10.00 -6.01
N ASN A 121 13.46 8.89 -6.55
CA ASN A 121 12.31 8.88 -7.42
C ASN A 121 11.37 7.70 -7.12
N TRP A 122 10.07 7.91 -7.30
CA TRP A 122 9.08 6.85 -7.23
C TRP A 122 9.06 6.05 -8.52
N ILE A 123 9.40 4.77 -8.43
CA ILE A 123 9.40 3.82 -9.54
C ILE A 123 8.28 2.81 -9.33
N LYS A 124 7.51 2.52 -10.38
CA LYS A 124 6.52 1.45 -10.34
C LYS A 124 7.23 0.11 -10.34
N ILE A 125 7.12 -0.64 -9.25
CA ILE A 125 7.66 -2.00 -9.15
C ILE A 125 6.60 -3.06 -9.51
N VAL A 126 5.32 -2.71 -9.34
CA VAL A 126 4.18 -3.47 -9.89
C VAL A 126 3.39 -2.53 -10.79
N GLN A 127 3.34 -2.87 -12.08
CA GLN A 127 2.58 -2.10 -13.06
C GLN A 127 1.08 -2.17 -12.78
N PRO A 128 0.30 -1.16 -13.23
CA PRO A 128 -1.14 -1.14 -13.02
C PRO A 128 -1.80 -2.46 -13.43
N PHE A 129 -2.58 -3.06 -12.53
CA PHE A 129 -3.39 -4.24 -12.83
C PHE A 129 -4.83 -4.06 -12.36
N LEU A 130 -5.74 -4.71 -13.07
CA LEU A 130 -7.17 -4.57 -12.87
C LEU A 130 -7.67 -5.47 -11.74
N ILE A 131 -8.58 -4.92 -10.96
CA ILE A 131 -9.28 -5.58 -9.86
C ILE A 131 -10.78 -5.38 -10.11
N PRO A 132 -11.44 -6.27 -10.87
CA PRO A 132 -12.90 -6.29 -10.98
C PRO A 132 -13.51 -6.68 -9.63
N THR A 133 -14.36 -5.83 -9.07
CA THR A 133 -14.97 -6.06 -7.76
C THR A 133 -16.44 -6.47 -7.81
N GLY A 134 -17.06 -6.48 -9.00
CA GLY A 134 -18.51 -6.71 -9.11
C GLY A 134 -19.34 -5.65 -8.38
N CYS A 135 -18.79 -4.45 -8.17
CA CYS A 135 -19.38 -3.35 -7.42
C CYS A 135 -19.47 -3.58 -5.91
N GLU A 136 -18.77 -4.60 -5.41
CA GLU A 136 -18.60 -4.83 -3.98
C GLU A 136 -17.31 -4.20 -3.48
N ASN A 137 -17.27 -3.88 -2.18
CA ASN A 137 -16.06 -3.39 -1.53
C ASN A 137 -15.18 -4.57 -1.13
N LEU A 138 -13.90 -4.53 -1.49
CA LEU A 138 -12.90 -5.45 -0.97
C LEU A 138 -12.55 -5.09 0.47
N THR A 139 -12.27 -6.10 1.31
CA THR A 139 -11.79 -5.85 2.67
C THR A 139 -10.36 -5.31 2.65
N GLU A 140 -9.94 -4.59 3.70
CA GLU A 140 -8.55 -4.15 3.85
C GLU A 140 -7.56 -5.32 3.77
N LYS A 141 -7.94 -6.46 4.34
CA LYS A 141 -7.17 -7.70 4.28
C LYS A 141 -7.02 -8.22 2.85
N ASP A 142 -8.09 -8.19 2.05
CA ASP A 142 -8.02 -8.62 0.65
C ASP A 142 -7.12 -7.70 -0.18
N LEU A 143 -7.16 -6.39 0.09
CA LEU A 143 -6.28 -5.41 -0.55
C LEU A 143 -4.82 -5.63 -0.17
N GLN A 144 -4.50 -5.77 1.13
CA GLN A 144 -3.14 -6.04 1.63
C GLN A 144 -2.54 -7.34 1.10
N ASN A 145 -3.36 -8.34 0.79
CA ASN A 145 -2.86 -9.61 0.25
C ASN A 145 -2.62 -9.57 -1.27
N ARG A 146 -2.95 -8.47 -1.96
CA ARG A 146 -2.77 -8.36 -3.41
C ARG A 146 -1.33 -8.24 -3.84
N VAL A 147 -0.47 -7.63 -3.03
CA VAL A 147 0.96 -7.46 -3.32
C VAL A 147 1.73 -7.96 -2.11
N PHE A 148 2.68 -8.84 -2.33
CA PHE A 148 3.40 -9.49 -1.24
C PHE A 148 4.79 -9.92 -1.66
N LYS A 149 5.65 -10.05 -0.66
CA LYS A 149 7.00 -10.57 -0.80
C LYS A 149 7.04 -12.04 -0.45
N GLU A 150 7.75 -12.82 -1.26
CA GLU A 150 8.16 -14.17 -0.92
C GLU A 150 9.65 -14.31 -1.23
N ASN A 151 10.44 -14.63 -0.21
CA ASN A 151 11.90 -14.59 -0.24
C ASN A 151 12.41 -13.19 -0.65
N LYS A 152 13.15 -13.10 -1.77
CA LYS A 152 13.71 -11.86 -2.32
C LYS A 152 12.90 -11.31 -3.50
N ASN A 153 11.70 -11.85 -3.74
CA ASN A 153 10.91 -11.51 -4.91
C ASN A 153 9.56 -10.91 -4.49
N VAL A 154 9.12 -9.90 -5.24
CA VAL A 154 7.79 -9.31 -5.12
C VAL A 154 6.83 -10.04 -6.05
N TYR A 155 5.64 -10.34 -5.55
CA TYR A 155 4.55 -10.99 -6.27
C TYR A 155 3.26 -10.18 -6.11
N PHE A 156 2.34 -10.38 -7.05
CA PHE A 156 1.00 -9.82 -6.97
C PHE A 156 -0.07 -10.80 -7.48
N LEU A 157 -1.29 -10.64 -6.97
CA LEU A 157 -2.46 -11.43 -7.34
C LEU A 157 -3.38 -10.62 -8.26
N ALA A 158 -3.25 -10.85 -9.57
CA ALA A 158 -4.12 -10.25 -10.57
C ALA A 158 -5.31 -11.17 -10.87
N ASN A 159 -6.46 -10.59 -11.20
CA ASN A 159 -7.60 -11.36 -11.68
C ASN A 159 -7.33 -11.89 -13.10
N ASP A 160 -7.61 -13.17 -13.32
CA ASP A 160 -7.62 -13.77 -14.65
C ASP A 160 -8.87 -13.35 -15.41
N MET A 161 -8.70 -12.46 -16.37
CA MET A 161 -9.80 -11.96 -17.20
C MET A 161 -10.21 -12.95 -18.31
N SER A 162 -9.50 -14.07 -18.48
CA SER A 162 -9.82 -15.08 -19.50
C SER A 162 -10.87 -16.10 -19.06
N ASN A 163 -11.23 -16.12 -17.77
CA ASN A 163 -12.27 -17.00 -17.23
C ASN A 163 -13.35 -16.19 -16.50
N GLU A 164 -14.62 -16.61 -16.62
CA GLU A 164 -15.77 -15.87 -16.06
C GLU A 164 -15.75 -15.74 -14.53
N LYS A 165 -14.93 -16.53 -13.84
CA LYS A 165 -14.84 -16.54 -12.38
C LYS A 165 -13.77 -15.62 -11.81
N GLY A 166 -12.98 -14.94 -12.67
CA GLY A 166 -11.99 -13.96 -12.25
C GLY A 166 -10.95 -14.49 -11.26
N LYS A 167 -10.52 -15.76 -11.40
CA LYS A 167 -9.60 -16.41 -10.44
C LYS A 167 -8.32 -15.58 -10.25
N LEU A 168 -7.82 -15.51 -9.03
CA LEU A 168 -6.53 -14.87 -8.75
C LEU A 168 -5.37 -15.69 -9.33
N ILE A 169 -4.56 -15.05 -10.17
CA ILE A 169 -3.30 -15.58 -10.68
C ILE A 169 -2.16 -14.82 -10.03
N ARG A 170 -1.26 -15.61 -9.45
CA ARG A 170 0.01 -15.12 -8.93
C ARG A 170 0.96 -14.76 -10.08
N ARG A 171 1.49 -13.54 -10.06
CA ARG A 171 2.49 -13.04 -11.01
C ARG A 171 3.69 -12.50 -10.27
N LYS A 172 4.88 -12.71 -10.81
CA LYS A 172 6.12 -12.12 -10.29
C LYS A 172 6.25 -10.69 -10.81
N ALA A 173 6.54 -9.74 -9.94
CA ALA A 173 6.90 -8.39 -10.34
C ALA A 173 8.27 -8.41 -11.03
N VAL A 174 8.40 -7.72 -12.16
CA VAL A 174 9.66 -7.56 -12.89
C VAL A 174 9.89 -6.07 -13.05
N TYR A 175 10.88 -5.56 -12.33
CA TYR A 175 11.28 -4.16 -12.34
C TYR A 175 12.81 -4.06 -12.44
N ARG A 176 13.29 -2.97 -13.03
CA ARG A 176 14.71 -2.69 -13.26
C ARG A 176 15.14 -1.48 -12.48
#